data_AF-A0A9D3RN40-F1
#
_entry.id   AF-A0A9D3RN40-F1
#
_cell.length_a   1.000
_cell.length_b   1.000
_cell.length_c   1.000
_cell.angle_alpha   90.00
_cell.angle_beta   90.00
_cell.angle_gamma   90.00
#
_symmetry.space_group_name_H-M   'P 1'
#
loop_
_entity.id
_entity.type
_entity.pdbx_description
1 polymer ?
#
loop_
_entity_poly.entity_id
_entity_poly.type
_entity_poly.pdbx_seq_one_letter_code
_entity_poly.pdbx_strand_id
1 'polypeptide(L)'
;MQILRNIQYCGLQRAIRQWRSARDIRLAKLVTSNGRLCHSTVPTVSMAAVSPTMAGLLSSSRMYRANTQTDQMSPSQINHILNANEYSLSFNGYDGRNVSSVLRFDSNLLASNSPSEDRRSVATCLQSRGMLFGVFDGHAGHACAQAVSERLFYYIAVSLLPLKVLVDIEEAVENDRPVFPMLQWHKHPNDYVSTDAGKLYFNSLRTYWQELIDLEEDEHMDIEFALVNAFKRLDNDISLEAQVDFGDPYSHFTPLRVALSGCTACVVHVDGSDLHVANLGDSRAVLGVQGKDGSWSALTITNDHNAQNADELQRVWSEHPASERKNVVKHDRLLGLLLPFRAFGDIRFKWSSELLSHVCEARSEMLPANEHAKMLPPNYRTPPYLIAEPEVTHHKLRPQDKFLVLATDGLWEQMHRQTVVEVIGDHLTGMHWQKPLTGLSFTLGQMQRLLLERKARALRALEDENSATHLIRHALGSDGFGSVEHRRLSKTLSLPPELARMYRDDITIIVIHLNSSVIEANHKASVTEGA
;
A
#
# COMPACT_ATOMS: atom_id res chain seq x y z
N MET A 1 31.34 19.73 5.66
CA MET A 1 30.54 19.74 4.41
C MET A 1 31.34 19.43 3.13
N GLN A 2 32.63 19.80 2.99
CA GLN A 2 33.44 19.43 1.81
C GLN A 2 33.84 17.94 1.77
N ILE A 3 33.94 17.28 2.93
CA ILE A 3 34.41 15.89 3.06
C ILE A 3 33.32 14.88 2.64
N LEU A 4 32.04 15.15 2.95
CA LEU A 4 30.91 14.30 2.54
C LEU A 4 30.67 14.29 1.02
N ARG A 5 30.96 15.40 0.32
CA ARG A 5 30.88 15.46 -1.16
C ARG A 5 31.99 14.65 -1.86
N ASN A 6 33.16 14.52 -1.24
CA ASN A 6 34.27 13.75 -1.80
C ASN A 6 34.10 12.22 -1.60
N ILE A 7 33.38 11.79 -0.56
CA ILE A 7 33.07 10.37 -0.33
C ILE A 7 32.05 9.86 -1.37
N GLN A 8 31.02 10.65 -1.72
CA GLN A 8 30.06 10.32 -2.77
C GLN A 8 30.70 10.17 -4.16
N TYR A 9 31.70 10.98 -4.50
CA TYR A 9 32.37 10.90 -5.81
C TYR A 9 33.35 9.72 -5.95
N CYS A 10 34.00 9.31 -4.85
CA CYS A 10 34.90 8.15 -4.86
C CYS A 10 34.16 6.80 -4.91
N GLY A 11 32.98 6.69 -4.27
CA GLY A 11 32.12 5.50 -4.33
C GLY A 11 31.61 5.22 -5.74
N LEU A 12 31.12 6.26 -6.44
CA LEU A 12 30.59 6.16 -7.79
C LEU A 12 31.64 5.70 -8.82
N GLN A 13 32.89 6.17 -8.69
CA GLN A 13 33.98 5.73 -9.59
C GLN A 13 34.48 4.31 -9.32
N ARG A 14 34.32 3.78 -8.09
CA ARG A 14 34.63 2.37 -7.76
C ARG A 14 33.54 1.42 -8.25
N ALA A 15 32.26 1.78 -8.08
CA ALA A 15 31.13 1.01 -8.60
C ALA A 15 31.19 0.85 -10.13
N ILE A 16 31.52 1.92 -10.86
CA ILE A 16 31.69 1.87 -12.33
C ILE A 16 32.87 0.99 -12.75
N ARG A 17 33.94 0.88 -11.94
CA ARG A 17 35.09 0.02 -12.25
C ARG A 17 34.82 -1.46 -11.97
N GLN A 18 34.12 -1.79 -10.88
CA GLN A 18 33.72 -3.18 -10.59
C GLN A 18 32.67 -3.70 -11.59
N TRP A 19 31.73 -2.85 -12.02
CA TRP A 19 30.73 -3.23 -13.02
C TRP A 19 31.33 -3.53 -14.40
N ARG A 20 32.41 -2.83 -14.78
CA ARG A 20 33.15 -3.14 -16.03
C ARG A 20 33.91 -4.47 -15.96
N SER A 21 34.38 -4.89 -14.78
CA SER A 21 35.09 -6.15 -14.59
C SER A 21 34.19 -7.39 -14.69
N ALA A 22 32.89 -7.25 -14.38
CA ALA A 22 31.92 -8.36 -14.45
C ALA A 22 31.51 -8.73 -15.90
N ARG A 23 31.87 -7.91 -16.89
CA ARG A 23 31.49 -8.10 -18.30
C ARG A 23 32.42 -9.06 -19.06
N ASP A 24 33.62 -9.33 -18.54
CA ASP A 24 34.65 -10.12 -19.22
C ASP A 24 34.68 -11.62 -18.86
N ILE A 25 33.70 -12.13 -18.12
CA ILE A 25 33.60 -13.57 -17.82
C ILE A 25 32.47 -14.23 -18.61
N ARG A 26 32.87 -14.73 -19.79
CA ARG A 26 32.33 -15.89 -20.54
C ARG A 26 30.97 -15.75 -21.25
N LEU A 27 31.05 -15.18 -22.45
CA LEU A 27 30.44 -15.74 -23.65
C LEU A 27 31.13 -17.06 -24.03
N ALA A 28 30.49 -18.21 -23.78
CA ALA A 28 30.85 -19.47 -24.45
C ALA A 28 29.71 -20.51 -24.40
N LYS A 29 29.13 -20.76 -25.58
CA LYS A 29 28.58 -22.04 -26.08
C LYS A 29 27.47 -22.73 -25.27
N LEU A 30 26.28 -22.82 -25.89
CA LEU A 30 25.64 -24.12 -26.18
C LEU A 30 24.51 -23.96 -27.21
N VAL A 31 24.71 -24.62 -28.36
CA VAL A 31 23.73 -24.85 -29.44
C VAL A 31 23.59 -26.37 -29.59
N THR A 32 22.40 -26.82 -29.99
CA THR A 32 21.93 -28.20 -30.32
C THR A 32 21.55 -29.07 -29.10
N SER A 33 20.45 -29.85 -29.07
CA SER A 33 19.52 -30.33 -30.11
C SER A 33 18.22 -30.92 -29.51
N ASN A 34 17.18 -30.96 -30.35
CA ASN A 34 16.07 -31.93 -30.47
C ASN A 34 14.96 -32.05 -29.39
N GLY A 35 13.70 -31.87 -29.83
CA GLY A 35 12.54 -32.36 -29.09
C GLY A 35 11.13 -31.97 -29.55
N ARG A 36 10.75 -32.32 -30.79
CA ARG A 36 9.37 -32.60 -31.29
C ARG A 36 8.24 -31.54 -31.15
N LEU A 37 7.85 -31.06 -32.33
CA LEU A 37 6.57 -30.42 -32.64
C LEU A 37 5.40 -31.44 -32.63
N CYS A 38 4.27 -31.04 -32.04
CA CYS A 38 2.95 -31.56 -32.38
C CYS A 38 2.04 -30.39 -32.78
N HIS A 39 1.56 -30.46 -34.02
CA HIS A 39 0.60 -29.53 -34.63
C HIS A 39 -0.79 -29.70 -34.02
N SER A 40 -1.47 -28.58 -33.74
CA SER A 40 -2.93 -28.51 -33.80
C SER A 40 -3.34 -27.24 -34.54
N THR A 41 -3.97 -27.47 -35.68
CA THR A 41 -4.55 -26.51 -36.63
C THR A 41 -5.73 -25.75 -36.04
N VAL A 42 -5.75 -24.42 -36.20
CA VAL A 42 -6.94 -23.57 -36.01
C VAL A 42 -7.24 -22.89 -37.34
N PRO A 43 -8.47 -22.95 -37.89
CA PRO A 43 -8.77 -22.38 -39.19
C PRO A 43 -9.05 -20.87 -39.10
N THR A 44 -8.36 -20.13 -39.96
CA THR A 44 -8.58 -18.75 -40.37
C THR A 44 -9.98 -18.55 -40.98
N VAL A 45 -10.74 -17.57 -40.49
CA VAL A 45 -11.90 -17.01 -41.21
C VAL A 45 -11.54 -15.62 -41.73
N SER A 46 -11.68 -15.49 -43.05
CA SER A 46 -11.37 -14.34 -43.87
C SER A 46 -12.31 -13.15 -43.60
N MET A 47 -11.75 -11.96 -43.48
CA MET A 47 -12.47 -10.68 -43.53
C MET A 47 -12.70 -10.26 -44.99
N ALA A 48 -13.96 -10.08 -45.36
CA ALA A 48 -14.34 -9.47 -46.63
C ALA A 48 -14.72 -7.99 -46.42
N ALA A 49 -14.05 -7.12 -47.17
CA ALA A 49 -14.32 -5.69 -47.26
C ALA A 49 -15.58 -5.40 -48.08
N VAL A 50 -16.40 -4.44 -47.65
CA VAL A 50 -17.42 -3.80 -48.49
C VAL A 50 -17.44 -2.30 -48.21
N SER A 51 -17.26 -1.53 -49.29
CA SER A 51 -17.23 -0.07 -49.37
C SER A 51 -18.65 0.56 -49.32
N PRO A 52 -18.77 1.90 -49.14
CA PRO A 52 -20.00 2.53 -48.66
C PRO A 52 -20.91 3.06 -49.78
N THR A 53 -22.21 3.09 -49.54
CA THR A 53 -23.19 3.85 -50.31
C THR A 53 -24.10 4.66 -49.39
N MET A 54 -24.21 5.96 -49.70
CA MET A 54 -25.08 6.93 -49.07
C MET A 54 -26.54 6.84 -49.59
N ALA A 55 -27.44 7.42 -48.77
CA ALA A 55 -28.77 7.95 -49.06
C ALA A 55 -29.98 7.12 -48.61
N GLY A 56 -30.80 7.73 -47.75
CA GLY A 56 -32.12 7.21 -47.38
C GLY A 56 -32.70 7.83 -46.10
N LEU A 57 -33.13 9.09 -46.18
CA LEU A 57 -34.01 9.72 -45.21
C LEU A 57 -35.33 8.93 -45.09
N LEU A 58 -35.64 8.37 -43.92
CA LEU A 58 -37.03 8.11 -43.50
C LEU A 58 -37.17 8.30 -41.98
N SER A 59 -38.03 9.25 -41.63
CA SER A 59 -38.49 9.52 -40.28
C SER A 59 -39.20 8.30 -39.68
N SER A 60 -38.75 7.84 -38.52
CA SER A 60 -39.63 7.16 -37.58
C SER A 60 -39.41 7.72 -36.19
N SER A 61 -40.45 8.38 -35.70
CA SER A 61 -40.61 8.83 -34.32
C SER A 61 -40.59 7.61 -33.39
N ARG A 62 -39.44 7.29 -32.81
CA ARG A 62 -39.37 6.35 -31.67
C ARG A 62 -39.83 7.07 -30.41
N MET A 63 -41.06 6.78 -30.01
CA MET A 63 -41.54 7.03 -28.66
C MET A 63 -40.55 6.42 -27.65
N TYR A 64 -39.92 7.26 -26.85
CA TYR A 64 -39.28 6.82 -25.60
C TYR A 64 -40.39 6.27 -24.70
N ARG A 65 -40.58 4.94 -24.71
CA ARG A 65 -41.18 4.27 -23.55
C ARG A 65 -40.18 4.46 -22.42
N ALA A 66 -40.50 5.36 -21.49
CA ALA A 66 -39.88 5.42 -20.19
C ALA A 66 -40.13 4.06 -19.50
N ASN A 67 -39.19 3.14 -19.65
CA ASN A 67 -39.17 1.91 -18.89
C ASN A 67 -38.64 2.28 -17.51
N THR A 68 -39.53 2.69 -16.61
CA THR A 68 -39.25 2.84 -15.18
C THR A 68 -39.18 1.46 -14.53
N GLN A 69 -38.24 0.63 -14.97
CA GLN A 69 -37.69 -0.44 -14.14
C GLN A 69 -36.36 0.08 -13.63
N THR A 70 -36.32 0.40 -12.34
CA THR A 70 -35.10 0.75 -11.65
C THR A 70 -34.14 -0.43 -11.74
N ASP A 71 -33.10 -0.32 -12.56
CA ASP A 71 -31.91 -1.18 -12.55
C ASP A 71 -31.19 -1.01 -11.20
N GLN A 72 -31.79 -1.54 -10.12
CA GLN A 72 -31.13 -1.70 -8.84
C GLN A 72 -30.48 -3.06 -8.84
N MET A 73 -29.16 -3.07 -8.59
CA MET A 73 -28.41 -4.31 -8.43
C MET A 73 -29.03 -5.15 -7.31
N SER A 74 -29.02 -6.47 -7.47
CA SER A 74 -29.43 -7.36 -6.38
C SER A 74 -28.39 -7.32 -5.24
N PRO A 75 -28.80 -7.66 -4.00
CA PRO A 75 -27.87 -7.82 -2.88
C PRO A 75 -26.73 -8.80 -3.21
N SER A 76 -27.02 -9.87 -3.94
CA SER A 76 -26.02 -10.85 -4.37
C SER A 76 -24.97 -10.27 -5.34
N GLN A 77 -25.37 -9.39 -6.26
CA GLN A 77 -24.44 -8.71 -7.16
C GLN A 77 -23.54 -7.75 -6.39
N ILE A 78 -24.09 -7.03 -5.42
CA ILE A 78 -23.32 -6.13 -4.55
C ILE A 78 -22.29 -6.93 -3.75
N ASN A 79 -22.71 -8.03 -3.10
CA ASN A 79 -21.80 -8.90 -2.36
C ASN A 79 -20.72 -9.49 -3.27
N HIS A 80 -21.07 -9.86 -4.50
CA HIS A 80 -20.07 -10.36 -5.46
C HIS A 80 -18.99 -9.31 -5.78
N ILE A 81 -19.38 -8.04 -5.99
CA ILE A 81 -18.41 -6.96 -6.24
C ILE A 81 -17.57 -6.69 -5.00
N LEU A 82 -18.20 -6.53 -3.84
CA LEU A 82 -17.49 -6.19 -2.60
C LEU A 82 -16.57 -7.33 -2.15
N ASN A 83 -16.92 -8.59 -2.39
CA ASN A 83 -16.13 -9.73 -1.95
C ASN A 83 -15.02 -10.10 -2.96
N ALA A 84 -14.95 -9.44 -4.13
CA ALA A 84 -14.02 -9.82 -5.20
C ALA A 84 -12.53 -9.74 -4.81
N ASN A 85 -12.18 -8.84 -3.88
CA ASN A 85 -10.83 -8.65 -3.35
C ASN A 85 -10.77 -8.88 -1.83
N GLU A 86 -11.78 -9.53 -1.26
CA GLU A 86 -11.84 -9.83 0.17
C GLU A 86 -10.73 -10.83 0.54
N TYR A 87 -9.96 -10.49 1.58
CA TYR A 87 -8.90 -11.36 2.08
C TYR A 87 -8.83 -11.32 3.59
N SER A 88 -8.80 -12.49 4.22
CA SER A 88 -8.67 -12.65 5.67
C SER A 88 -7.66 -13.75 5.99
N LEU A 89 -6.79 -13.50 6.97
CA LEU A 89 -5.86 -14.51 7.48
C LEU A 89 -5.79 -14.45 9.00
N SER A 90 -5.91 -15.61 9.65
CA SER A 90 -5.77 -15.76 11.10
C SER A 90 -4.45 -16.43 11.45
N PHE A 91 -3.76 -15.92 12.47
CA PHE A 91 -2.49 -16.47 12.94
C PHE A 91 -2.79 -17.42 14.10
N ASN A 92 -2.92 -18.71 13.80
CA ASN A 92 -3.07 -19.72 14.84
C ASN A 92 -1.69 -20.16 15.33
N GLY A 93 -1.49 -20.19 16.65
CA GLY A 93 -0.25 -20.72 17.23
C GLY A 93 -0.14 -22.24 17.04
N TYR A 94 1.09 -22.75 16.94
CA TYR A 94 1.38 -24.17 17.14
C TYR A 94 0.92 -24.56 18.56
N ASP A 95 0.24 -25.70 18.72
CA ASP A 95 -0.40 -26.19 19.97
C ASP A 95 -1.60 -25.39 20.52
N GLY A 96 -2.24 -24.54 19.71
CA GLY A 96 -3.48 -23.85 20.12
C GLY A 96 -3.27 -22.72 21.15
N ARG A 97 -2.01 -22.39 21.48
CA ARG A 97 -1.64 -21.17 22.20
C ARG A 97 -1.11 -20.15 21.20
N ASN A 98 -1.93 -19.17 20.83
CA ASN A 98 -1.48 -18.06 19.99
C ASN A 98 -0.57 -17.14 20.83
N VAL A 99 0.71 -17.05 20.45
CA VAL A 99 1.72 -16.19 21.10
C VAL A 99 1.86 -14.84 20.40
N SER A 100 1.21 -14.67 19.23
CA SER A 100 1.21 -13.40 18.50
C SER A 100 0.27 -12.39 19.15
N SER A 101 0.71 -11.14 19.21
CA SER A 101 -0.13 -9.99 19.54
C SER A 101 -1.13 -9.67 18.43
N VAL A 102 -0.96 -10.22 17.23
CA VAL A 102 -1.91 -10.15 16.11
C VAL A 102 -2.70 -11.45 16.04
N LEU A 103 -4.03 -11.35 16.15
CA LEU A 103 -4.94 -12.50 16.06
C LEU A 103 -5.21 -12.87 14.60
N ARG A 104 -5.62 -11.88 13.81
CA ARG A 104 -5.95 -12.00 12.39
C ARG A 104 -5.85 -10.64 11.73
N PHE A 105 -5.87 -10.61 10.41
CA PHE A 105 -6.18 -9.39 9.68
C PHE A 105 -7.21 -9.64 8.60
N ASP A 106 -7.94 -8.59 8.27
CA ASP A 106 -8.88 -8.52 7.17
C ASP A 106 -8.43 -7.40 6.23
N SER A 107 -8.51 -7.60 4.93
CA SER A 107 -8.23 -6.55 3.96
C SER A 107 -9.16 -6.62 2.76
N ASN A 108 -9.41 -5.49 2.13
CA ASN A 108 -10.17 -5.40 0.90
C ASN A 108 -9.70 -4.19 0.06
N LEU A 109 -9.96 -4.23 -1.25
CA LEU A 109 -9.66 -3.18 -2.22
C LEU A 109 -10.83 -3.00 -3.18
N LEU A 110 -11.32 -1.78 -3.30
CA LEU A 110 -12.29 -1.40 -4.31
C LEU A 110 -11.71 -0.33 -5.24
N ALA A 111 -11.56 -0.71 -6.50
CA ALA A 111 -11.03 0.18 -7.53
C ALA A 111 -12.07 1.21 -8.02
N SER A 112 -11.54 2.37 -8.34
CA SER A 112 -12.18 3.52 -9.00
C SER A 112 -11.41 3.91 -10.26
N ASN A 113 -10.12 3.59 -10.33
CA ASN A 113 -9.30 3.65 -11.53
C ASN A 113 -9.19 2.26 -12.20
N SER A 114 -8.93 2.24 -13.51
CA SER A 114 -8.64 1.01 -14.25
C SER A 114 -7.37 1.17 -15.09
N PRO A 115 -6.25 0.54 -14.69
CA PRO A 115 -6.06 -0.24 -13.46
C PRO A 115 -6.11 0.64 -12.18
N SER A 116 -6.37 0.02 -11.03
CA SER A 116 -6.29 0.68 -9.72
C SER A 116 -4.85 1.14 -9.44
N GLU A 117 -4.72 2.31 -8.83
CA GLU A 117 -3.46 2.91 -8.42
C GLU A 117 -3.06 2.49 -6.99
N ASP A 118 -4.04 2.17 -6.15
CA ASP A 118 -3.84 1.62 -4.81
C ASP A 118 -3.18 0.23 -4.77
N ARG A 119 -2.39 -0.03 -3.72
CA ARG A 119 -1.89 -1.36 -3.35
C ARG A 119 -1.99 -1.63 -1.85
N ARG A 120 -1.98 -2.91 -1.50
CA ARG A 120 -1.83 -3.42 -0.13
C ARG A 120 -0.74 -4.47 -0.08
N SER A 121 -0.11 -4.63 1.08
CA SER A 121 0.84 -5.73 1.32
C SER A 121 0.88 -6.12 2.78
N VAL A 122 1.02 -7.43 3.01
CA VAL A 122 1.20 -8.00 4.35
C VAL A 122 2.26 -9.10 4.28
N ALA A 123 3.19 -9.10 5.23
CA ALA A 123 4.22 -10.12 5.34
C ALA A 123 4.63 -10.36 6.81
N THR A 124 5.08 -11.57 7.10
CA THR A 124 5.76 -11.92 8.35
C THR A 124 7.26 -11.98 8.11
N CYS A 125 8.04 -11.33 8.96
CA CYS A 125 9.50 -11.46 8.94
C CYS A 125 9.90 -12.86 9.40
N LEU A 126 10.83 -13.49 8.70
CA LEU A 126 11.27 -14.86 9.01
C LEU A 126 12.56 -14.90 9.84
N GLN A 127 13.34 -13.82 9.79
CA GLN A 127 14.57 -13.65 10.55
C GLN A 127 14.38 -12.77 11.81
N SER A 128 13.22 -12.13 11.93
CA SER A 128 12.78 -11.41 13.14
C SER A 128 11.37 -11.86 13.51
N ARG A 129 10.84 -11.42 14.66
CA ARG A 129 9.47 -11.78 15.10
C ARG A 129 8.39 -10.87 14.53
N GLY A 130 8.80 -9.81 13.81
CA GLY A 130 7.93 -8.75 13.35
C GLY A 130 6.97 -9.16 12.24
N MET A 131 5.86 -8.43 12.17
CA MET A 131 4.90 -8.48 11.07
C MET A 131 4.78 -7.10 10.43
N LEU A 132 4.73 -7.07 9.10
CA LEU A 132 4.61 -5.86 8.30
C LEU A 132 3.26 -5.81 7.58
N PHE A 133 2.58 -4.67 7.67
CA PHE A 133 1.31 -4.38 6.98
C PHE A 133 1.43 -3.01 6.32
N GLY A 134 0.92 -2.86 5.11
CA GLY A 134 1.11 -1.63 4.35
C GLY A 134 -0.01 -1.37 3.37
N VAL A 135 -0.46 -0.12 3.34
CA VAL A 135 -1.32 0.42 2.28
C VAL A 135 -0.54 1.50 1.53
N PHE A 136 -0.78 1.55 0.22
CA PHE A 136 0.00 2.37 -0.70
C PHE A 136 -0.96 3.02 -1.68
N ASP A 137 -1.08 4.34 -1.62
CA ASP A 137 -1.92 5.12 -2.53
C ASP A 137 -1.07 5.58 -3.71
N GLY A 138 -1.36 5.10 -4.90
CA GLY A 138 -0.62 5.45 -6.11
C GLY A 138 -1.25 6.62 -6.84
N HIS A 139 -0.44 7.40 -7.55
CA HIS A 139 -0.96 8.46 -8.41
C HIS A 139 -0.08 8.70 -9.63
N ALA A 140 -0.70 9.27 -10.66
CA ALA A 140 -0.10 9.42 -11.99
C ALA A 140 0.37 8.07 -12.57
N GLY A 141 -0.41 7.02 -12.32
CA GLY A 141 -0.12 5.63 -12.64
C GLY A 141 0.16 4.77 -11.41
N HIS A 142 -0.09 3.47 -11.56
CA HIS A 142 0.06 2.46 -10.51
C HIS A 142 1.49 1.88 -10.37
N ALA A 143 2.45 2.33 -11.18
CA ALA A 143 3.77 1.69 -11.29
C ALA A 143 4.61 1.89 -10.02
N CYS A 144 4.63 3.09 -9.46
CA CYS A 144 5.31 3.39 -8.19
C CYS A 144 4.70 2.57 -7.04
N ALA A 145 3.37 2.59 -6.89
CA ALA A 145 2.69 1.84 -5.85
C ALA A 145 2.93 0.33 -5.94
N GLN A 146 2.90 -0.24 -7.14
CA GLN A 146 3.27 -1.64 -7.34
C GLN A 146 4.71 -1.91 -6.87
N ALA A 147 5.68 -1.14 -7.35
CA ALA A 147 7.09 -1.34 -7.02
C ALA A 147 7.37 -1.18 -5.52
N VAL A 148 6.78 -0.16 -4.88
CA VAL A 148 6.95 0.07 -3.44
C VAL A 148 6.31 -1.07 -2.65
N SER A 149 5.10 -1.52 -3.02
CA SER A 149 4.37 -2.57 -2.31
C SER A 149 5.12 -3.91 -2.24
N GLU A 150 5.92 -4.24 -3.26
CA GLU A 150 6.67 -5.51 -3.31
C GLU A 150 8.13 -5.39 -2.86
N ARG A 151 8.65 -4.16 -2.75
CA ARG A 151 10.06 -3.91 -2.39
C ARG A 151 10.24 -3.43 -0.97
N LEU A 152 9.42 -2.49 -0.49
CA LEU A 152 9.68 -1.76 0.75
C LEU A 152 9.84 -2.67 1.96
N PHE A 153 9.06 -3.75 2.05
CA PHE A 153 9.17 -4.70 3.16
C PHE A 153 10.52 -5.43 3.17
N TYR A 154 11.14 -5.67 2.02
CA TYR A 154 12.49 -6.24 1.98
C TYR A 154 13.54 -5.24 2.46
N TYR A 155 13.42 -3.96 2.11
CA TYR A 155 14.31 -2.92 2.61
C TYR A 155 14.17 -2.76 4.12
N ILE A 156 12.95 -2.82 4.66
CA ILE A 156 12.70 -2.82 6.10
C ILE A 156 13.30 -4.08 6.74
N ALA A 157 13.05 -5.26 6.18
CA ALA A 157 13.58 -6.51 6.71
C ALA A 157 15.11 -6.50 6.75
N VAL A 158 15.79 -6.10 5.67
CA VAL A 158 17.25 -5.94 5.60
C VAL A 158 17.75 -4.96 6.66
N SER A 159 17.08 -3.82 6.82
CA SER A 159 17.47 -2.80 7.82
C SER A 159 17.31 -3.28 9.26
N LEU A 160 16.51 -4.33 9.47
CA LEU A 160 16.27 -4.96 10.77
C LEU A 160 17.07 -6.27 10.96
N LEU A 161 18.01 -6.59 10.08
CA LEU A 161 18.84 -7.78 10.26
C LEU A 161 20.10 -7.45 11.06
N PRO A 162 20.49 -8.33 12.01
CA PRO A 162 21.81 -8.24 12.61
C PRO A 162 22.91 -8.39 11.57
N LEU A 163 24.04 -7.71 11.76
CA LEU A 163 25.21 -7.73 10.87
C LEU A 163 25.62 -9.15 10.47
N LYS A 164 25.64 -10.08 11.44
CA LYS A 164 25.95 -11.49 11.18
C LYS A 164 25.05 -12.13 10.10
N VAL A 165 23.75 -11.86 10.16
CA VAL A 165 22.78 -12.42 9.20
C VAL A 165 22.98 -11.78 7.81
N LEU A 166 23.32 -10.49 7.75
CA LEU A 166 23.66 -9.83 6.49
C LEU A 166 24.89 -10.46 5.83
N VAL A 167 25.93 -10.74 6.61
CA VAL A 167 27.15 -11.43 6.14
C VAL A 167 26.81 -12.85 5.64
N ASP A 168 26.00 -13.61 6.38
CA ASP A 168 25.56 -14.95 5.97
C ASP A 168 24.77 -14.92 4.65
N ILE A 169 23.93 -13.89 4.44
CA ILE A 169 23.19 -13.67 3.19
C ILE A 169 24.16 -13.36 2.04
N GLU A 170 25.10 -12.43 2.23
CA GLU A 170 26.06 -12.07 1.19
C GLU A 170 26.94 -13.26 0.81
N GLU A 171 27.45 -14.01 1.79
CA GLU A 171 28.24 -15.23 1.55
C GLU A 171 27.41 -16.28 0.79
N ALA A 172 26.11 -16.40 1.07
CA ALA A 172 25.24 -17.29 0.30
C ALA A 172 25.15 -16.84 -1.16
N VAL A 173 24.97 -15.54 -1.43
CA VAL A 173 24.90 -15.03 -2.81
C VAL A 173 26.23 -15.18 -3.55
N GLU A 174 27.36 -14.86 -2.92
CA GLU A 174 28.69 -14.99 -3.54
C GLU A 174 29.04 -16.44 -3.91
N ASN A 175 28.54 -17.41 -3.15
CA ASN A 175 28.81 -18.83 -3.37
C ASN A 175 27.68 -19.54 -4.14
N ASP A 176 26.78 -18.80 -4.80
CA ASP A 176 25.62 -19.33 -5.54
C ASP A 176 24.76 -20.31 -4.69
N ARG A 177 24.69 -20.08 -3.38
CA ARG A 177 23.83 -20.83 -2.45
C ARG A 177 22.45 -20.16 -2.35
N PRO A 178 21.39 -20.93 -2.07
CA PRO A 178 20.08 -20.35 -1.79
C PRO A 178 20.14 -19.39 -0.60
N VAL A 179 19.68 -18.16 -0.80
CA VAL A 179 19.49 -17.18 0.29
C VAL A 179 18.30 -17.60 1.14
N PHE A 180 18.44 -17.50 2.46
CA PHE A 180 17.33 -17.79 3.38
C PHE A 180 16.16 -16.85 3.11
N PRO A 181 14.91 -17.34 3.19
CA PRO A 181 13.76 -16.49 2.98
C PRO A 181 13.68 -15.42 4.09
N MET A 182 13.52 -14.16 3.69
CA MET A 182 13.45 -13.02 4.62
C MET A 182 12.02 -12.72 5.06
N LEU A 183 11.07 -12.90 4.14
CA LEU A 183 9.66 -12.57 4.32
C LEU A 183 8.77 -13.73 3.88
N GLN A 184 7.70 -13.97 4.65
CA GLN A 184 6.57 -14.77 4.23
C GLN A 184 5.41 -13.84 3.87
N TRP A 185 5.06 -13.78 2.58
CA TRP A 185 4.01 -12.91 2.07
C TRP A 185 2.61 -13.50 2.27
N HIS A 186 1.66 -12.64 2.64
CA HIS A 186 0.24 -12.96 2.81
C HIS A 186 -0.58 -12.12 1.83
N LYS A 187 -0.57 -12.52 0.55
CA LYS A 187 -1.18 -11.79 -0.57
C LYS A 187 -2.51 -12.41 -0.99
N HIS A 188 -3.47 -11.58 -1.39
CA HIS A 188 -4.66 -12.04 -2.08
C HIS A 188 -4.27 -12.56 -3.49
N PRO A 189 -4.95 -13.54 -4.09
CA PRO A 189 -4.62 -14.04 -5.43
C PRO A 189 -4.61 -13.00 -6.56
N ASN A 190 -5.34 -11.89 -6.40
CA ASN A 190 -5.33 -10.77 -7.35
C ASN A 190 -4.14 -9.82 -7.16
N ASP A 191 -3.44 -9.88 -6.03
CA ASP A 191 -2.23 -9.10 -5.79
C ASP A 191 -1.05 -9.83 -6.44
N TYR A 192 -0.28 -9.15 -7.31
CA TYR A 192 0.81 -9.77 -8.05
C TYR A 192 2.18 -9.20 -7.65
N VAL A 193 3.23 -9.85 -8.17
CA VAL A 193 4.62 -9.40 -8.08
C VAL A 193 5.16 -9.22 -9.50
N SER A 194 5.90 -8.15 -9.76
CA SER A 194 6.51 -7.88 -11.06
C SER A 194 7.58 -8.93 -11.38
N THR A 195 7.35 -9.74 -12.40
CA THR A 195 8.27 -10.82 -12.81
C THR A 195 9.51 -10.28 -13.51
N ASP A 196 9.35 -9.20 -14.28
CA ASP A 196 10.39 -8.71 -15.20
C ASP A 196 11.44 -7.87 -14.46
N ALA A 197 11.06 -7.26 -13.34
CA ALA A 197 11.92 -6.38 -12.55
C ALA A 197 12.66 -7.11 -11.40
N GLY A 198 12.37 -8.38 -11.14
CA GLY A 198 12.87 -9.11 -9.97
C GLY A 198 14.41 -9.12 -9.85
N LYS A 199 15.12 -9.27 -10.97
CA LYS A 199 16.60 -9.22 -10.98
C LYS A 199 17.14 -7.83 -10.63
N LEU A 200 16.51 -6.77 -11.14
CA LEU A 200 16.90 -5.39 -10.84
C LEU A 200 16.72 -5.12 -9.34
N TYR A 201 15.53 -5.42 -8.81
CA TYR A 201 15.20 -5.16 -7.42
C TYR A 201 16.08 -5.95 -6.45
N PHE A 202 16.40 -7.21 -6.78
CA PHE A 202 17.33 -8.00 -6.00
C PHE A 202 18.73 -7.39 -5.98
N ASN A 203 19.24 -6.91 -7.12
CA ASN A 203 20.56 -6.28 -7.17
C ASN A 203 20.63 -4.97 -6.38
N SER A 204 19.59 -4.13 -6.43
CA SER A 204 19.53 -2.91 -5.63
C SER A 204 19.47 -3.23 -4.13
N LEU A 205 18.64 -4.21 -3.75
CA LEU A 205 18.58 -4.68 -2.36
C LEU A 205 19.92 -5.28 -1.89
N ARG A 206 20.61 -6.00 -2.78
CA ARG A 206 21.96 -6.53 -2.50
C ARG A 206 22.96 -5.44 -2.21
N THR A 207 22.96 -4.41 -3.05
CA THR A 207 23.82 -3.24 -2.86
C THR A 207 23.52 -2.58 -1.51
N TYR A 208 22.25 -2.51 -1.10
CA TYR A 208 21.88 -1.97 0.20
C TYR A 208 22.45 -2.77 1.37
N TRP A 209 22.27 -4.10 1.41
CA TRP A 209 22.83 -4.86 2.54
C TRP A 209 24.35 -4.88 2.54
N GLN A 210 25.02 -4.81 1.39
CA GLN A 210 26.48 -4.69 1.32
C GLN A 210 26.96 -3.38 1.94
N GLU A 211 26.27 -2.27 1.68
CA GLU A 211 26.57 -1.00 2.33
C GLU A 211 26.34 -1.05 3.86
N LEU A 212 25.31 -1.76 4.33
CA LEU A 212 25.10 -1.97 5.77
C LEU A 212 26.22 -2.81 6.40
N ILE A 213 26.74 -3.81 5.69
CA ILE A 213 27.90 -4.61 6.13
C ILE A 213 29.15 -3.72 6.24
N ASP A 214 29.40 -2.88 5.24
CA ASP A 214 30.56 -1.99 5.17
C ASP A 214 30.57 -0.90 6.25
N LEU A 215 29.40 -0.50 6.76
CA LEU A 215 29.29 0.52 7.80
C LEU A 215 29.64 -0.01 9.20
N GLU A 216 29.73 -1.34 9.40
CA GLU A 216 30.06 -2.00 10.68
C GLU A 216 29.27 -1.45 11.89
N GLU A 217 28.04 -0.99 11.70
CA GLU A 217 27.20 -0.47 12.78
C GLU A 217 26.66 -1.63 13.64
N ASP A 218 27.42 -2.00 14.68
CA ASP A 218 27.12 -3.11 15.58
C ASP A 218 26.29 -2.70 16.82
N GLU A 219 25.72 -1.49 16.82
CA GLU A 219 24.97 -0.94 17.97
C GLU A 219 23.45 -1.03 17.80
N HIS A 220 22.77 -1.03 18.96
CA HIS A 220 21.36 -1.41 19.14
C HIS A 220 20.44 -0.94 17.99
N MET A 221 19.75 -1.89 17.36
CA MET A 221 18.83 -1.61 16.28
C MET A 221 17.65 -0.75 16.77
N ASP A 222 17.71 0.53 16.42
CA ASP A 222 16.57 1.43 16.51
C ASP A 222 15.62 1.14 15.34
N ILE A 223 14.44 0.61 15.66
CA ILE A 223 13.40 0.28 14.68
C ILE A 223 12.93 1.54 13.95
N GLU A 224 12.86 2.69 14.63
CA GLU A 224 12.45 3.95 14.00
C GLU A 224 13.47 4.37 12.94
N PHE A 225 14.75 4.33 13.28
CA PHE A 225 15.85 4.60 12.34
C PHE A 225 15.86 3.61 11.17
N ALA A 226 15.68 2.31 11.43
CA ALA A 226 15.63 1.28 10.38
C ALA A 226 14.46 1.52 9.41
N LEU A 227 13.28 1.91 9.91
CA LEU A 227 12.13 2.27 9.07
C LEU A 227 12.42 3.50 8.22
N VAL A 228 12.93 4.58 8.83
CA VAL A 228 13.30 5.81 8.11
C VAL A 228 14.32 5.53 7.00
N ASN A 229 15.37 4.77 7.30
CA ASN A 229 16.41 4.45 6.33
C ASN A 229 15.89 3.56 5.20
N ALA A 230 15.07 2.55 5.51
CA ALA A 230 14.49 1.68 4.49
C ALA A 230 13.67 2.47 3.45
N PHE A 231 12.85 3.43 3.91
CA PHE A 231 12.06 4.29 3.03
C PHE A 231 12.97 5.19 2.18
N LYS A 232 13.90 5.92 2.80
CA LYS A 232 14.82 6.81 2.09
C LYS A 232 15.69 6.06 1.08
N ARG A 233 16.17 4.89 1.46
CA ARG A 233 16.98 4.03 0.60
C ARG A 233 16.20 3.56 -0.61
N LEU A 234 14.99 3.02 -0.42
CA LEU A 234 14.18 2.56 -1.55
C LEU A 234 13.88 3.70 -2.53
N ASP A 235 13.54 4.90 -2.05
CA ASP A 235 13.29 6.04 -2.93
C ASP A 235 14.55 6.49 -3.68
N ASN A 236 15.71 6.44 -3.02
CA ASN A 236 16.99 6.70 -3.66
C ASN A 236 17.30 5.68 -4.76
N ASP A 237 17.08 4.39 -4.49
CA ASP A 237 17.28 3.33 -5.47
C ASP A 237 16.30 3.46 -6.65
N ILE A 238 15.01 3.78 -6.42
CA ILE A 238 14.05 4.10 -7.49
C ILE A 238 14.57 5.26 -8.37
N SER A 239 15.09 6.30 -7.75
CA SER A 239 15.68 7.45 -8.45
C SER A 239 16.95 7.07 -9.23
N LEU A 240 17.85 6.26 -8.68
CA LEU A 240 19.07 5.84 -9.37
C LEU A 240 18.76 4.87 -10.51
N GLU A 241 17.88 3.90 -10.30
CA GLU A 241 17.44 2.94 -11.32
C GLU A 241 16.82 3.65 -12.53
N ALA A 242 16.04 4.72 -12.32
CA ALA A 242 15.47 5.51 -13.41
C ALA A 242 16.50 6.28 -14.23
N GLN A 243 17.69 6.53 -13.68
CA GLN A 243 18.79 7.19 -14.40
C GLN A 243 19.61 6.21 -15.23
N VAL A 244 19.53 4.91 -14.94
CA VAL A 244 20.30 3.89 -15.66
C VAL A 244 19.40 3.16 -16.67
N ASP A 245 19.83 3.13 -17.93
CA ASP A 245 19.06 2.57 -19.04
C ASP A 245 19.14 1.04 -19.08
N PHE A 246 18.00 0.36 -18.89
CA PHE A 246 17.96 -1.11 -18.87
C PHE A 246 16.72 -1.74 -19.53
N GLY A 247 16.32 -1.29 -20.73
CA GLY A 247 15.63 -2.18 -21.65
C GLY A 247 14.37 -1.65 -22.34
N ASP A 248 13.41 -2.56 -22.55
CA ASP A 248 12.27 -2.39 -23.44
C ASP A 248 11.41 -1.17 -23.05
N PRO A 249 11.30 -0.16 -23.93
CA PRO A 249 10.53 1.05 -23.64
C PRO A 249 9.04 0.81 -23.40
N TYR A 250 8.52 -0.35 -23.81
CA TYR A 250 7.11 -0.67 -23.70
C TYR A 250 6.72 -1.41 -22.41
N SER A 251 7.67 -1.74 -21.54
CA SER A 251 7.35 -2.37 -20.26
C SER A 251 6.50 -1.43 -19.37
N HIS A 252 5.46 -1.97 -18.73
CA HIS A 252 4.64 -1.22 -17.80
C HIS A 252 5.39 -0.83 -16.51
N PHE A 253 6.52 -1.48 -16.25
CA PHE A 253 7.34 -1.33 -15.04
C PHE A 253 8.77 -0.90 -15.36
N THR A 254 8.98 -0.10 -16.42
CA THR A 254 10.30 0.50 -16.61
C THR A 254 10.65 1.35 -15.38
N PRO A 255 11.93 1.36 -14.95
CA PRO A 255 12.36 2.16 -13.81
C PRO A 255 11.94 3.63 -13.92
N LEU A 256 11.95 4.17 -15.13
CA LEU A 256 11.49 5.53 -15.39
C LEU A 256 9.99 5.73 -15.10
N ARG A 257 9.12 4.79 -15.49
CA ARG A 257 7.68 4.87 -15.17
C ARG A 257 7.42 4.77 -13.67
N VAL A 258 8.16 3.91 -12.97
CA VAL A 258 8.10 3.77 -11.51
C VAL A 258 8.49 5.09 -10.84
N ALA A 259 9.55 5.75 -11.31
CA ALA A 259 10.04 6.99 -10.74
C ALA A 259 9.20 8.24 -11.10
N LEU A 260 8.55 8.25 -12.27
CA LEU A 260 7.68 9.34 -12.72
C LEU A 260 6.30 9.33 -12.05
N SER A 261 5.75 8.15 -11.80
CA SER A 261 4.57 8.00 -10.93
C SER A 261 4.95 8.20 -9.48
N GLY A 262 3.96 8.44 -8.62
CA GLY A 262 4.18 8.62 -7.19
C GLY A 262 3.35 7.65 -6.36
N CYS A 263 3.72 7.54 -5.09
CA CYS A 263 3.04 6.65 -4.17
C CYS A 263 3.18 7.10 -2.72
N THR A 264 2.09 7.13 -1.97
CA THR A 264 2.10 7.21 -0.51
C THR A 264 2.38 5.84 0.11
N ALA A 265 2.80 5.78 1.37
CA ALA A 265 2.97 4.53 2.08
C ALA A 265 2.68 4.70 3.56
N CYS A 266 1.69 3.97 4.08
CA CYS A 266 1.46 3.84 5.51
C CYS A 266 1.76 2.40 5.92
N VAL A 267 2.89 2.20 6.59
CA VAL A 267 3.41 0.87 6.95
C VAL A 267 3.45 0.70 8.45
N VAL A 268 2.97 -0.45 8.91
CA VAL A 268 2.94 -0.87 10.31
C VAL A 268 3.90 -2.04 10.50
N HIS A 269 4.78 -1.92 11.47
CA HIS A 269 5.60 -3.01 12.01
C HIS A 269 5.12 -3.37 13.42
N VAL A 270 4.69 -4.62 13.62
CA VAL A 270 4.27 -5.14 14.92
C VAL A 270 5.25 -6.22 15.37
N ASP A 271 5.93 -6.01 16.50
CA ASP A 271 6.72 -7.04 17.17
C ASP A 271 6.34 -7.12 18.65
N GLY A 272 5.70 -8.23 19.04
CA GLY A 272 5.18 -8.40 20.40
C GLY A 272 4.23 -7.26 20.78
N SER A 273 4.58 -6.48 21.80
CA SER A 273 3.77 -5.34 22.27
C SER A 273 4.17 -4.00 21.64
N ASP A 274 5.17 -3.98 20.76
CA ASP A 274 5.69 -2.76 20.15
C ASP A 274 5.09 -2.59 18.75
N LEU A 275 4.32 -1.51 18.60
CA LEU A 275 3.71 -1.09 17.34
C LEU A 275 4.46 0.14 16.83
N HIS A 276 5.09 0.03 15.67
CA HIS A 276 5.69 1.17 14.98
C HIS A 276 4.92 1.43 13.69
N VAL A 277 4.61 2.69 13.41
CA VAL A 277 3.91 3.08 12.18
C VAL A 277 4.72 4.15 11.47
N ALA A 278 5.23 3.81 10.29
CA ALA A 278 5.93 4.71 9.39
C ALA A 278 4.95 5.22 8.33
N ASN A 279 4.60 6.50 8.38
CA ASN A 279 3.68 7.13 7.44
C ASN A 279 4.42 8.03 6.45
N LEU A 280 4.04 7.95 5.17
CA LEU A 280 4.55 8.76 4.09
C LEU A 280 3.41 9.14 3.14
N GLY A 281 2.65 10.17 3.49
CA GLY A 281 1.61 10.77 2.65
C GLY A 281 0.35 11.02 3.46
N ASP A 282 -0.80 10.92 2.81
CA ASP A 282 -2.14 11.15 3.35
C ASP A 282 -2.96 9.85 3.54
N SER A 283 -2.36 8.69 3.29
CA SER A 283 -2.79 7.43 3.92
C SER A 283 -2.70 7.54 5.46
N ARG A 284 -3.51 6.75 6.18
CA ARG A 284 -3.61 6.88 7.65
C ARG A 284 -3.78 5.56 8.38
N ALA A 285 -3.19 5.48 9.58
CA ALA A 285 -3.45 4.43 10.57
C ALA A 285 -4.21 4.98 11.79
N VAL A 286 -5.29 4.29 12.18
CA VAL A 286 -6.14 4.64 13.34
C VAL A 286 -6.37 3.41 14.20
N LEU A 287 -6.06 3.54 15.50
CA LEU A 287 -6.22 2.49 16.50
C LEU A 287 -7.62 2.55 17.12
N GLY A 288 -8.32 1.42 17.12
CA GLY A 288 -9.59 1.22 17.80
C GLY A 288 -9.38 0.81 19.25
N VAL A 289 -9.72 1.70 20.18
CA VAL A 289 -9.54 1.51 21.62
C VAL A 289 -10.91 1.36 22.29
N GLN A 290 -11.08 0.29 23.06
CA GLN A 290 -12.32 0.03 23.79
C GLN A 290 -12.23 0.52 25.24
N GLY A 291 -13.11 1.43 25.61
CA GLY A 291 -13.28 1.91 26.98
C GLY A 291 -13.82 0.82 27.93
N LYS A 292 -13.68 1.04 29.23
CA LYS A 292 -14.17 0.10 30.27
C LYS A 292 -15.70 -0.02 30.29
N ASP A 293 -16.38 1.02 29.82
CA ASP A 293 -17.83 1.08 29.63
C ASP A 293 -18.30 0.38 28.33
N GLY A 294 -17.36 -0.11 27.51
CA GLY A 294 -17.62 -0.72 26.22
C GLY A 294 -17.69 0.27 25.05
N SER A 295 -17.56 1.58 25.32
CA SER A 295 -17.51 2.61 24.28
C SER A 295 -16.25 2.46 23.42
N TRP A 296 -16.34 2.91 22.17
CA TRP A 296 -15.23 2.89 21.24
C TRP A 296 -14.62 4.28 21.08
N SER A 297 -13.30 4.36 20.97
CA SER A 297 -12.57 5.61 20.73
C SER A 297 -11.49 5.41 19.67
N ALA A 298 -11.42 6.34 18.72
CA ALA A 298 -10.41 6.36 17.68
C ALA A 298 -9.17 7.13 18.15
N LEU A 299 -8.03 6.44 18.23
CA LEU A 299 -6.72 7.04 18.45
C LEU A 299 -5.97 7.10 17.12
N THR A 300 -5.78 8.31 16.58
CA THR A 300 -4.98 8.52 15.38
C THR A 300 -3.49 8.28 15.69
N ILE A 301 -2.84 7.40 14.91
CA ILE A 301 -1.42 7.05 15.12
C ILE A 301 -0.49 7.83 14.17
N THR A 302 -1.01 8.23 13.01
CA THR A 302 -0.24 8.93 11.95
C THR A 302 -0.85 10.28 11.64
N ASN A 303 -0.01 11.26 11.32
CA ASN A 303 -0.47 12.54 10.78
C ASN A 303 -0.46 12.49 9.26
N ASP A 304 -1.48 13.06 8.62
CA ASP A 304 -1.49 13.18 7.16
C ASP A 304 -0.46 14.23 6.74
N HIS A 305 0.34 13.93 5.73
CA HIS A 305 1.29 14.87 5.15
C HIS A 305 0.64 15.64 4.00
N ASN A 306 -0.23 16.59 4.31
CA ASN A 306 -0.91 17.44 3.33
C ASN A 306 -1.08 18.88 3.87
N ALA A 307 -1.77 19.73 3.12
CA ALA A 307 -1.97 21.13 3.49
C ALA A 307 -2.80 21.37 4.77
N GLN A 308 -3.54 20.37 5.26
CA GLN A 308 -4.30 20.50 6.51
C GLN A 308 -3.41 20.31 7.74
N ASN A 309 -2.20 19.79 7.56
CA ASN A 309 -1.22 19.62 8.63
C ASN A 309 -0.31 20.86 8.74
N ALA A 310 -0.48 21.60 9.82
CA ALA A 310 0.26 22.84 10.07
C ALA A 310 1.78 22.60 10.24
N ASP A 311 2.16 21.48 10.86
CA ASP A 311 3.56 21.13 11.07
C ASP A 311 4.23 20.77 9.75
N GLU A 312 3.52 20.06 8.88
CA GLU A 312 4.00 19.72 7.53
C GLU A 312 4.10 20.97 6.63
N LEU A 313 3.13 21.88 6.69
CA LEU A 313 3.22 23.19 6.03
C LEU A 313 4.44 23.98 6.50
N GLN A 314 4.68 24.00 7.82
CA GLN A 314 5.83 24.69 8.39
C GLN A 314 7.15 24.07 7.94
N ARG A 315 7.24 22.73 7.93
CA ARG A 315 8.40 21.99 7.43
C ARG A 315 8.70 22.40 5.99
N VAL A 316 7.73 22.24 5.10
CA VAL A 316 7.85 22.56 3.68
C VAL A 316 8.24 24.03 3.45
N TRP A 317 7.67 24.98 4.21
CA TRP A 317 8.09 26.38 4.10
C TRP A 317 9.50 26.65 4.60
N SER A 318 9.97 25.91 5.61
CA SER A 318 11.30 26.12 6.22
C SER A 318 12.45 25.56 5.39
N GLU A 319 12.18 24.58 4.54
CA GLU A 319 13.16 23.95 3.64
C GLU A 319 13.51 24.82 2.42
N HIS A 320 12.72 25.87 2.15
CA HIS A 320 12.90 26.74 0.99
C HIS A 320 13.07 28.21 1.38
N PRO A 321 13.73 29.02 0.53
CA PRO A 321 13.88 30.46 0.77
C PRO A 321 12.53 31.15 0.98
N ALA A 322 12.48 32.14 1.88
CA ALA A 322 11.26 32.89 2.18
C ALA A 322 10.60 33.54 0.95
N SER A 323 11.37 33.85 -0.09
CA SER A 323 10.89 34.34 -1.38
C SER A 323 9.95 33.37 -2.11
N GLU A 324 10.03 32.08 -1.82
CA GLU A 324 9.26 31.02 -2.48
C GLU A 324 8.00 30.64 -1.70
N ARG A 325 7.82 31.12 -0.46
CA ARG A 325 6.74 30.70 0.44
C ARG A 325 5.32 30.76 -0.17
N LYS A 326 5.07 31.73 -1.06
CA LYS A 326 3.78 31.89 -1.76
C LYS A 326 3.53 30.87 -2.87
N ASN A 327 4.58 30.20 -3.33
CA ASN A 327 4.57 29.31 -4.49
C ASN A 327 4.79 27.84 -4.10
N VAL A 328 5.53 27.59 -3.01
CA VAL A 328 5.84 26.23 -2.52
C VAL A 328 4.56 25.45 -2.23
N VAL A 329 3.54 26.09 -1.63
CA VAL A 329 2.20 25.51 -1.46
C VAL A 329 1.18 26.47 -2.04
N LYS A 330 0.35 25.99 -2.96
CA LYS A 330 -0.68 26.78 -3.62
C LYS A 330 -1.94 25.94 -3.81
N HIS A 331 -3.11 26.48 -3.48
CA HIS A 331 -4.38 25.75 -3.51
C HIS A 331 -4.27 24.39 -2.79
N ASP A 332 -3.66 24.41 -1.60
CA ASP A 332 -3.49 23.23 -0.74
C ASP A 332 -2.67 22.09 -1.38
N ARG A 333 -1.84 22.41 -2.39
CA ARG A 333 -1.01 21.47 -3.13
C ARG A 333 0.45 21.94 -3.20
N LEU A 334 1.38 21.00 -3.12
CA LEU A 334 2.81 21.22 -3.31
C LEU A 334 3.05 21.71 -4.75
N LEU A 335 3.66 22.88 -4.87
CA LEU A 335 3.84 23.65 -6.10
C LEU A 335 2.53 23.84 -6.91
N GLY A 336 1.37 23.77 -6.25
CA GLY A 336 0.06 23.85 -6.91
C GLY A 336 -0.37 22.60 -7.66
N LEU A 337 0.33 21.48 -7.51
CA LEU A 337 0.11 20.25 -8.27
C LEU A 337 -0.24 19.05 -7.40
N LEU A 338 0.66 18.68 -6.47
CA LEU A 338 0.58 17.42 -5.73
C LEU A 338 -0.13 17.61 -4.37
N LEU A 339 -1.05 16.71 -4.03
CA LEU A 339 -1.75 16.72 -2.73
C LEU A 339 -0.84 16.26 -1.58
N PRO A 340 -0.25 15.05 -1.63
CA PRO A 340 0.64 14.61 -0.57
C PRO A 340 1.95 15.40 -0.61
N PHE A 341 2.41 15.83 0.57
CA PHE A 341 3.66 16.58 0.75
C PHE A 341 4.86 15.65 0.98
N ARG A 342 4.62 14.35 1.06
CA ARG A 342 5.64 13.28 1.07
C ARG A 342 5.14 12.11 0.23
N ALA A 343 6.01 11.55 -0.61
CA ALA A 343 5.70 10.38 -1.43
C ALA A 343 6.99 9.75 -1.99
N PHE A 344 6.92 8.46 -2.31
CA PHE A 344 7.87 7.78 -3.17
C PHE A 344 7.72 8.23 -4.62
N GLY A 345 8.78 8.05 -5.41
CA GLY A 345 8.75 8.39 -6.84
C GLY A 345 8.62 9.90 -7.04
N ASP A 346 7.74 10.33 -7.94
CA ASP A 346 7.49 11.76 -8.21
C ASP A 346 8.78 12.56 -8.43
N ILE A 347 9.71 12.00 -9.21
CA ILE A 347 11.04 12.62 -9.45
C ILE A 347 10.96 14.05 -9.98
N ARG A 348 9.84 14.44 -10.59
CA ARG A 348 9.54 15.81 -11.03
C ARG A 348 9.60 16.84 -9.91
N PHE A 349 9.40 16.42 -8.66
CA PHE A 349 9.50 17.27 -7.48
C PHE A 349 10.81 17.10 -6.72
N LYS A 350 11.71 16.23 -7.19
CA LYS A 350 12.96 15.84 -6.49
C LYS A 350 14.22 16.20 -7.27
N TRP A 351 14.24 15.89 -8.56
CA TRP A 351 15.44 16.04 -9.39
C TRP A 351 15.72 17.49 -9.77
N SER A 352 16.98 17.79 -10.05
CA SER A 352 17.41 19.08 -10.62
C SER A 352 16.77 19.31 -11.98
N SER A 353 16.56 20.59 -12.34
CA SER A 353 16.02 20.97 -13.64
C SER A 353 16.82 20.40 -14.82
N GLU A 354 18.15 20.38 -14.70
CA GLU A 354 19.05 19.86 -15.74
C GLU A 354 18.81 18.37 -16.00
N LEU A 355 18.68 17.57 -14.94
CA LEU A 355 18.43 16.14 -15.04
C LEU A 355 17.03 15.85 -15.63
N LEU A 356 16.01 16.60 -15.22
CA LEU A 356 14.66 16.49 -15.80
C LEU A 356 14.65 16.82 -17.29
N SER A 357 15.34 17.90 -17.69
CA SER A 357 15.49 18.28 -19.10
C SER A 357 16.22 17.21 -19.90
N HIS A 358 17.32 16.65 -19.38
CA HIS A 358 18.04 15.56 -20.03
C HIS A 358 17.16 14.32 -20.25
N VAL A 359 16.33 13.94 -19.27
CA VAL A 359 15.40 12.82 -19.45
C VAL A 359 14.34 13.12 -20.49
N CYS A 360 13.78 14.34 -20.51
CA CYS A 360 12.87 14.75 -21.58
C CYS A 360 13.50 14.65 -22.98
N GLU A 361 14.74 15.11 -23.14
CA GLU A 361 15.45 15.08 -24.42
C GLU A 361 15.82 13.65 -24.83
N ALA A 362 16.42 12.87 -23.93
CA ALA A 362 16.92 11.54 -24.22
C ALA A 362 15.81 10.47 -24.33
N ARG A 363 14.62 10.72 -23.78
CA ARG A 363 13.51 9.73 -23.67
C ARG A 363 12.19 10.23 -24.25
N SER A 364 12.25 11.09 -25.27
CA SER A 364 11.04 11.66 -25.91
C SER A 364 10.06 10.60 -26.43
N GLU A 365 10.52 9.37 -26.73
CA GLU A 365 9.68 8.27 -27.19
C GLU A 365 8.86 7.60 -26.06
N MET A 366 9.30 7.72 -24.81
CA MET A 366 8.63 7.16 -23.62
C MET A 366 7.66 8.16 -22.96
N LEU A 367 7.72 9.43 -23.35
CA LEU A 367 6.89 10.51 -22.82
C LEU A 367 5.88 10.94 -23.89
N PRO A 368 4.56 10.88 -23.64
CA PRO A 368 3.57 11.45 -24.54
C PRO A 368 3.88 12.93 -24.84
N ALA A 369 3.64 13.41 -26.06
CA ALA A 369 3.96 14.78 -26.49
C ALA A 369 3.43 15.90 -25.54
N ASN A 370 2.31 15.63 -24.84
CA ASN A 370 1.68 16.54 -23.89
C ASN A 370 2.32 16.55 -22.48
N GLU A 371 3.24 15.63 -22.17
CA GLU A 371 3.93 15.53 -20.87
C GLU A 371 5.26 16.28 -20.84
N HIS A 372 5.88 16.54 -21.99
CA HIS A 372 7.11 17.35 -22.06
C HIS A 372 6.95 18.73 -21.42
N ALA A 373 5.81 19.40 -21.67
CA ALA A 373 5.49 20.70 -21.08
C ALA A 373 5.13 20.63 -19.58
N LYS A 374 4.94 19.43 -19.02
CA LYS A 374 4.51 19.20 -17.63
C LYS A 374 5.61 18.60 -16.75
N MET A 375 6.81 18.34 -17.28
CA MET A 375 7.88 17.69 -16.53
C MET A 375 8.46 18.60 -15.44
N LEU A 376 8.61 19.90 -15.74
CA LEU A 376 9.09 20.91 -14.80
C LEU A 376 7.90 21.57 -14.10
N PRO A 377 7.76 21.43 -12.76
CA PRO A 377 6.74 22.14 -12.01
C PRO A 377 6.86 23.67 -12.14
N PRO A 378 5.77 24.42 -11.93
CA PRO A 378 5.83 25.88 -11.89
C PRO A 378 6.65 26.35 -10.67
N ASN A 379 7.40 27.44 -10.83
CA ASN A 379 8.22 28.04 -9.76
C ASN A 379 9.29 27.09 -9.18
N TYR A 380 9.77 26.12 -9.95
CA TYR A 380 10.77 25.14 -9.54
C TYR A 380 12.19 25.75 -9.50
N ARG A 381 12.59 26.26 -8.34
CA ARG A 381 13.83 27.03 -8.14
C ARG A 381 14.87 26.32 -7.26
N THR A 382 14.45 25.74 -6.14
CA THR A 382 15.31 25.06 -5.17
C THR A 382 14.84 23.64 -4.89
N PRO A 383 14.90 22.72 -5.88
CA PRO A 383 14.63 21.31 -5.62
C PRO A 383 15.67 20.69 -4.68
N PRO A 384 15.33 19.59 -3.97
CA PRO A 384 14.05 18.87 -3.99
C PRO A 384 12.96 19.57 -3.16
N TYR A 385 11.70 19.44 -3.59
CA TYR A 385 10.50 19.92 -2.87
C TYR A 385 9.70 18.79 -2.20
N LEU A 386 9.96 17.53 -2.58
CA LEU A 386 9.29 16.35 -2.08
C LEU A 386 10.30 15.39 -1.46
N ILE A 387 9.94 14.77 -0.35
CA ILE A 387 10.78 13.80 0.37
C ILE A 387 10.08 12.46 0.53
N ALA A 388 10.87 11.39 0.64
CA ALA A 388 10.40 10.04 0.95
C ALA A 388 10.78 9.61 2.39
N GLU A 389 11.04 10.56 3.28
CA GLU A 389 11.31 10.30 4.69
C GLU A 389 9.98 10.21 5.46
N PRO A 390 9.67 9.05 6.07
CA PRO A 390 8.41 8.86 6.79
C PRO A 390 8.44 9.56 8.14
N GLU A 391 7.26 9.91 8.66
CA GLU A 391 7.08 10.15 10.09
C GLU A 391 6.84 8.79 10.77
N VAL A 392 7.60 8.49 11.83
CA VAL A 392 7.47 7.23 12.57
C VAL A 392 6.89 7.49 13.94
N THR A 393 5.82 6.77 14.28
CA THR A 393 5.20 6.78 15.61
C THR A 393 5.37 5.42 16.27
N HIS A 394 5.93 5.40 17.48
CA HIS A 394 5.91 4.23 18.37
C HIS A 394 4.71 4.27 19.32
N HIS A 395 4.04 3.13 19.47
CA HIS A 395 2.97 2.92 20.43
C HIS A 395 3.15 1.56 21.13
N LYS A 396 3.14 1.57 22.46
CA LYS A 396 3.12 0.33 23.23
C LYS A 396 1.68 -0.19 23.32
N LEU A 397 1.41 -1.35 22.73
CA LEU A 397 0.09 -1.96 22.72
C LEU A 397 -0.40 -2.26 24.15
N ARG A 398 -1.68 -1.95 24.39
CA ARG A 398 -2.36 -2.14 25.68
C ARG A 398 -3.57 -3.05 25.53
N PRO A 399 -4.05 -3.68 26.61
CA PRO A 399 -5.20 -4.60 26.52
C PRO A 399 -6.50 -3.96 25.98
N GLN A 400 -6.66 -2.65 26.13
CA GLN A 400 -7.79 -1.90 25.56
C GLN A 400 -7.70 -1.66 24.05
N ASP A 401 -6.52 -1.81 23.45
CA ASP A 401 -6.31 -1.63 22.02
C ASP A 401 -6.77 -2.93 21.32
N LYS A 402 -7.82 -2.84 20.49
CA LYS A 402 -8.50 -4.04 19.94
C LYS A 402 -8.19 -4.30 18.49
N PHE A 403 -8.03 -3.25 17.70
CA PHE A 403 -7.67 -3.37 16.29
C PHE A 403 -7.01 -2.10 15.79
N LEU A 404 -6.28 -2.19 14.69
CA LEU A 404 -5.70 -1.07 13.95
C LEU A 404 -6.25 -1.07 12.52
N VAL A 405 -6.69 0.09 12.04
CA VAL A 405 -7.16 0.27 10.66
C VAL A 405 -6.10 1.06 9.91
N LEU A 406 -5.55 0.48 8.84
CA LEU A 406 -4.76 1.18 7.84
C LEU A 406 -5.65 1.35 6.61
N ALA A 407 -5.72 2.56 6.06
CA ALA A 407 -6.41 2.77 4.80
C ALA A 407 -5.85 3.97 4.02
N THR A 408 -6.04 3.93 2.70
CA THR A 408 -5.83 5.07 1.79
C THR A 408 -6.89 6.15 2.03
N ASP A 409 -6.67 7.34 1.47
CA ASP A 409 -7.54 8.49 1.71
C ASP A 409 -8.98 8.26 1.19
N GLY A 410 -9.16 7.37 0.20
CA GLY A 410 -10.46 6.97 -0.32
C GLY A 410 -11.44 6.46 0.74
N LEU A 411 -10.96 5.90 1.87
CA LEU A 411 -11.81 5.65 3.04
C LEU A 411 -12.04 6.92 3.88
N TRP A 412 -10.95 7.62 4.20
CA TRP A 412 -10.95 8.72 5.17
C TRP A 412 -11.65 9.98 4.68
N GLU A 413 -11.80 10.14 3.37
CA GLU A 413 -12.65 11.17 2.75
C GLU A 413 -14.15 10.85 2.88
N GLN A 414 -14.51 9.57 2.99
CA GLN A 414 -15.91 9.13 3.07
C GLN A 414 -16.41 9.03 4.51
N MET A 415 -15.53 8.72 5.46
CA MET A 415 -15.90 8.45 6.85
C MET A 415 -14.98 9.14 7.85
N HIS A 416 -15.57 9.75 8.88
CA HIS A 416 -14.83 10.26 10.02
C HIS A 416 -14.19 9.10 10.81
N ARG A 417 -12.96 9.30 11.28
CA ARG A 417 -12.17 8.29 12.01
C ARG A 417 -12.91 7.61 13.16
N GLN A 418 -13.71 8.36 13.92
CA GLN A 418 -14.50 7.83 15.04
C GLN A 418 -15.59 6.88 14.54
N THR A 419 -16.26 7.23 13.44
CA THR A 419 -17.30 6.39 12.83
C THR A 419 -16.72 5.09 12.28
N VAL A 420 -15.52 5.12 11.69
CA VAL A 420 -14.81 3.91 11.23
C VAL A 420 -14.58 2.93 12.39
N VAL A 421 -14.08 3.45 13.51
CA VAL A 421 -13.80 2.64 14.72
C VAL A 421 -15.10 2.13 15.36
N GLU A 422 -16.15 2.93 15.40
CA GLU A 422 -17.47 2.50 15.90
C GLU A 422 -18.06 1.39 15.03
N VAL A 423 -18.02 1.51 13.70
CA VAL A 423 -18.54 0.49 12.77
C VAL A 423 -17.81 -0.84 12.95
N ILE A 424 -16.48 -0.85 13.02
CA ILE A 424 -15.74 -2.10 13.28
C ILE A 424 -16.02 -2.61 14.69
N GLY A 425 -16.04 -1.73 15.67
CA GLY A 425 -16.28 -2.09 17.07
C GLY A 425 -17.63 -2.79 17.27
N ASP A 426 -18.68 -2.23 16.68
CA ASP A 426 -20.03 -2.79 16.68
C ASP A 426 -20.10 -4.09 15.87
N HIS A 427 -19.39 -4.15 14.74
CA HIS A 427 -19.29 -5.36 13.92
C HIS A 427 -18.63 -6.52 14.70
N LEU A 428 -17.50 -6.26 15.36
CA LEU A 428 -16.79 -7.23 16.20
C LEU A 428 -17.66 -7.71 17.35
N THR A 429 -18.29 -6.80 18.10
CA THR A 429 -19.19 -7.18 19.19
C THR A 429 -20.39 -7.97 18.66
N GLY A 430 -20.97 -7.58 17.51
CA GLY A 430 -22.01 -8.29 16.78
C GLY A 430 -21.63 -9.73 16.43
N MET A 431 -20.43 -9.95 15.90
CA MET A 431 -19.89 -11.29 15.62
C MET A 431 -19.70 -12.13 16.89
N HIS A 432 -19.26 -11.53 18.00
CA HIS A 432 -19.19 -12.23 19.29
C HIS A 432 -20.57 -12.74 19.74
N TRP A 433 -21.66 -11.99 19.45
CA TRP A 433 -23.03 -12.43 19.71
C TRP A 433 -23.51 -13.54 18.75
N GLN A 434 -22.79 -13.91 17.70
CA GLN A 434 -23.18 -15.05 16.84
C GLN A 434 -22.54 -16.38 17.27
N LYS A 435 -21.53 -16.37 18.16
CA LYS A 435 -20.89 -17.60 18.67
C LYS A 435 -21.82 -18.44 19.57
N PRO A 436 -21.73 -19.78 19.55
CA PRO A 436 -22.53 -20.66 20.39
C PRO A 436 -22.38 -20.33 21.88
N LEU A 437 -23.50 -20.29 22.62
CA LEU A 437 -23.46 -20.19 24.08
C LEU A 437 -22.88 -21.48 24.66
N THR A 438 -21.73 -21.38 25.30
CA THR A 438 -21.10 -22.49 26.02
C THR A 438 -20.80 -22.06 27.45
N GLY A 439 -21.10 -22.92 28.43
CA GLY A 439 -20.64 -22.75 29.82
C GLY A 439 -21.34 -21.68 30.68
N LEU A 440 -22.56 -21.25 30.35
CA LEU A 440 -23.31 -20.26 31.15
C LEU A 440 -24.67 -20.80 31.63
N SER A 441 -24.98 -20.59 32.92
CA SER A 441 -26.28 -20.88 33.53
C SER A 441 -27.17 -19.65 33.42
N PHE A 442 -28.28 -19.76 32.69
CA PHE A 442 -29.27 -18.70 32.53
C PHE A 442 -30.64 -19.16 33.00
N THR A 443 -31.44 -18.25 33.54
CA THR A 443 -32.89 -18.50 33.71
C THR A 443 -33.58 -18.46 32.34
N LEU A 444 -34.74 -19.13 32.22
CA LEU A 444 -35.49 -19.21 30.97
C LEU A 444 -35.85 -17.82 30.40
N GLY A 445 -36.23 -16.87 31.27
CA GLY A 445 -36.55 -15.50 30.88
C GLY A 445 -35.33 -14.70 30.40
N GLN A 446 -34.16 -14.91 31.02
CA GLN A 446 -32.90 -14.30 30.56
C GLN A 446 -32.48 -14.88 29.20
N MET A 447 -32.61 -16.20 29.02
CA MET A 447 -32.33 -16.86 27.74
C MET A 447 -33.25 -16.34 26.64
N GLN A 448 -34.56 -16.19 26.91
CA GLN A 448 -35.51 -15.68 25.92
C GLN A 448 -35.22 -14.23 25.52
N ARG A 449 -34.91 -13.35 26.49
CA ARG A 449 -34.51 -11.96 26.19
C ARG A 449 -33.23 -11.91 25.37
N LEU A 450 -32.22 -12.68 25.76
CA LEU A 450 -30.95 -12.81 25.06
C LEU A 450 -31.12 -13.31 23.62
N LEU A 451 -31.97 -14.33 23.39
CA LEU A 451 -32.24 -14.87 22.06
C LEU A 451 -33.00 -13.88 21.18
N LEU A 452 -33.94 -13.11 21.75
CA LEU A 452 -34.66 -12.04 21.02
C LEU A 452 -33.72 -10.90 20.62
N GLU A 453 -32.83 -10.49 21.52
CA GLU A 453 -31.80 -9.49 21.23
C GLU A 453 -30.82 -9.99 20.15
N ARG A 454 -30.37 -11.26 20.24
CA ARG A 454 -29.54 -11.90 19.21
C ARG A 454 -30.24 -12.00 17.87
N LYS A 455 -31.52 -12.37 17.84
CA LYS A 455 -32.30 -12.45 16.60
C LYS A 455 -32.47 -11.06 15.96
N ALA A 456 -32.78 -10.04 16.75
CA ALA A 456 -32.92 -8.67 16.26
C ALA A 456 -31.60 -8.10 15.72
N ARG A 457 -30.46 -8.47 16.35
CA ARG A 457 -29.12 -8.06 15.91
C ARG A 457 -28.61 -8.87 14.72
N ALA A 458 -28.87 -10.18 14.66
CA ALA A 458 -28.54 -11.03 13.51
C ALA A 458 -29.30 -10.61 12.24
N LEU A 459 -30.50 -10.04 12.38
CA LEU A 459 -31.25 -9.45 11.26
C LEU A 459 -30.73 -8.07 10.83
N ARG A 460 -29.88 -7.42 11.64
CA ARG A 460 -29.28 -6.10 11.37
C ARG A 460 -27.79 -6.16 11.00
N ALA A 461 -27.09 -7.16 11.49
CA ALA A 461 -25.70 -7.44 11.13
C ALA A 461 -25.70 -7.83 9.64
N LEU A 462 -25.18 -6.94 8.81
CA LEU A 462 -24.86 -7.22 7.43
C LEU A 462 -23.95 -8.46 7.38
N GLU A 463 -24.16 -9.30 6.36
CA GLU A 463 -23.57 -10.63 6.15
C GLU A 463 -22.04 -10.65 5.98
N ASP A 464 -21.35 -9.55 6.25
CA ASP A 464 -19.91 -9.44 6.03
C ASP A 464 -19.16 -10.12 7.18
N GLU A 465 -18.32 -11.12 6.90
CA GLU A 465 -17.42 -11.72 7.91
C GLU A 465 -16.08 -10.96 8.05
N ASN A 466 -15.77 -10.15 7.02
CA ASN A 466 -14.54 -9.39 6.87
C ASN A 466 -14.77 -7.92 7.25
N SER A 467 -14.00 -7.42 8.22
CA SER A 467 -14.16 -6.06 8.72
C SER A 467 -13.82 -4.97 7.69
N ALA A 468 -12.90 -5.23 6.76
CA ALA A 468 -12.56 -4.30 5.69
C ALA A 468 -13.70 -4.20 4.65
N THR A 469 -14.29 -5.33 4.24
CA THR A 469 -15.49 -5.35 3.37
C THR A 469 -16.65 -4.60 4.01
N HIS A 470 -16.86 -4.82 5.30
CA HIS A 470 -17.89 -4.13 6.07
C HIS A 470 -17.68 -2.61 6.06
N LEU A 471 -16.44 -2.14 6.24
CA LEU A 471 -16.11 -0.72 6.13
C LEU A 471 -16.36 -0.15 4.73
N ILE A 472 -15.95 -0.83 3.66
CA ILE A 472 -16.22 -0.36 2.28
C ILE A 472 -17.72 -0.22 2.04
N ARG A 473 -18.51 -1.20 2.52
CA ARG A 473 -19.96 -1.16 2.42
C ARG A 473 -20.55 0.07 3.12
N HIS A 474 -20.09 0.36 4.33
CA HIS A 474 -20.52 1.54 5.09
C HIS A 474 -20.05 2.85 4.45
N ALA A 475 -18.81 2.93 3.95
CA ALA A 475 -18.28 4.11 3.30
C ALA A 475 -19.12 4.54 2.10
N LEU A 476 -19.54 3.60 1.26
CA LEU A 476 -20.30 3.89 0.04
C LEU A 476 -21.81 3.98 0.27
N GLY A 477 -22.32 3.26 1.27
CA GLY A 477 -23.74 3.11 1.52
C GLY A 477 -24.29 3.93 2.69
N SER A 478 -23.46 4.68 3.42
CA SER A 478 -23.90 5.41 4.61
C SER A 478 -25.10 6.32 4.33
N ASP A 479 -26.12 6.24 5.17
CA ASP A 479 -27.27 7.14 5.21
C ASP A 479 -27.05 8.38 6.11
N GLY A 480 -25.88 8.48 6.75
CA GLY A 480 -25.55 9.52 7.73
C GLY A 480 -26.05 9.26 9.15
N PHE A 481 -26.81 8.19 9.38
CA PHE A 481 -27.35 7.78 10.68
C PHE A 481 -26.82 6.41 11.15
N GLY A 482 -25.77 5.91 10.50
CA GLY A 482 -25.09 4.66 10.87
C GLY A 482 -25.69 3.41 10.23
N SER A 483 -26.65 3.55 9.30
CA SER A 483 -27.19 2.42 8.53
C SER A 483 -26.72 2.47 7.07
N VAL A 484 -26.78 1.32 6.39
CA VAL A 484 -26.37 1.20 4.98
C VAL A 484 -27.61 1.25 4.10
N GLU A 485 -27.74 2.31 3.30
CA GLU A 485 -28.77 2.43 2.28
C GLU A 485 -28.39 1.63 1.03
N HIS A 486 -29.07 0.50 0.83
CA HIS A 486 -28.85 -0.39 -0.31
C HIS A 486 -28.94 0.30 -1.67
N ARG A 487 -29.85 1.28 -1.81
CA ARG A 487 -30.03 2.03 -3.05
C ARG A 487 -28.81 2.88 -3.39
N ARG A 488 -28.18 3.50 -2.38
CA ARG A 488 -26.97 4.32 -2.55
C ARG A 488 -25.78 3.43 -2.91
N LEU A 489 -25.62 2.31 -2.21
CA LEU A 489 -24.58 1.33 -2.48
C LEU A 489 -24.68 0.78 -3.91
N SER A 490 -25.89 0.36 -4.33
CA SER A 490 -26.14 -0.12 -5.69
C SER A 490 -25.78 0.92 -6.75
N LYS A 491 -26.17 2.19 -6.56
CA LYS A 491 -25.84 3.26 -7.52
C LYS A 491 -24.35 3.52 -7.62
N THR A 492 -23.64 3.45 -6.50
CA THR A 492 -22.21 3.75 -6.45
C THR A 492 -21.40 2.63 -7.10
N LEU A 493 -21.76 1.36 -6.83
CA LEU A 493 -21.08 0.19 -7.39
C LEU A 493 -21.43 -0.06 -8.86
N SER A 494 -22.57 0.43 -9.35
CA SER A 494 -22.95 0.29 -10.77
C SER A 494 -22.32 1.35 -11.69
N LEU A 495 -21.55 2.30 -11.14
CA LEU A 495 -20.86 3.31 -11.95
C LEU A 495 -19.84 2.65 -12.89
N PRO A 496 -19.84 2.98 -14.19
CA PRO A 496 -18.78 2.57 -15.11
C PRO A 496 -17.40 3.05 -14.65
N PRO A 497 -16.30 2.34 -15.00
CA PRO A 497 -14.95 2.72 -14.60
C PRO A 497 -14.57 4.17 -14.95
N GLU A 498 -15.02 4.67 -16.11
CA GLU A 498 -14.76 6.04 -16.56
C GLU A 498 -15.41 7.12 -15.68
N LEU A 499 -16.48 6.76 -14.97
CA LEU A 499 -17.21 7.67 -14.07
C LEU A 499 -16.88 7.41 -12.60
N ALA A 500 -16.45 6.21 -12.22
CA ALA A 500 -16.20 5.84 -10.83
C ALA A 500 -15.27 6.83 -10.12
N ARG A 501 -14.16 7.20 -10.76
CA ARG A 501 -13.17 8.17 -10.25
C ARG A 501 -13.74 9.57 -10.00
N MET A 502 -14.86 9.94 -10.62
CA MET A 502 -15.53 11.23 -10.38
C MET A 502 -16.33 11.25 -9.07
N TYR A 503 -16.66 10.09 -8.51
CA TYR A 503 -17.54 9.98 -7.34
C TYR A 503 -16.84 9.37 -6.12
N ARG A 504 -15.74 8.64 -6.31
CA ARG A 504 -14.93 8.05 -5.25
C ARG A 504 -13.48 7.86 -5.71
N ASP A 505 -12.57 7.76 -4.74
CA ASP A 505 -11.21 7.28 -5.00
C ASP A 505 -11.12 5.76 -4.94
N ASP A 506 -9.96 5.21 -5.28
CA ASP A 506 -9.60 3.84 -4.90
C ASP A 506 -9.69 3.72 -3.37
N ILE A 507 -10.21 2.58 -2.88
CA ILE A 507 -10.37 2.35 -1.44
C ILE A 507 -9.64 1.07 -1.09
N THR A 508 -8.57 1.20 -0.30
CA THR A 508 -7.82 0.06 0.21
C THR A 508 -7.77 0.10 1.72
N ILE A 509 -8.13 -1.02 2.36
CA ILE A 509 -8.23 -1.13 3.81
C ILE A 509 -7.56 -2.41 4.30
N ILE A 510 -6.81 -2.29 5.39
CA ILE A 510 -6.34 -3.42 6.21
C ILE A 510 -6.80 -3.17 7.66
N VAL A 511 -7.54 -4.12 8.23
CA VAL A 511 -7.93 -4.14 9.65
C VAL A 511 -7.14 -5.24 10.35
N ILE A 512 -6.21 -4.85 11.21
CA ILE A 512 -5.40 -5.75 12.03
C ILE A 512 -6.12 -5.95 13.37
N HIS A 513 -6.54 -7.18 13.66
CA HIS A 513 -7.20 -7.53 14.91
C HIS A 513 -6.17 -7.98 15.95
N LEU A 514 -6.14 -7.31 17.10
CA LEU A 514 -5.14 -7.52 18.15
C LEU A 514 -5.59 -8.56 19.17
N ASN A 515 -4.65 -9.35 19.67
CA ASN A 515 -4.86 -10.38 20.67
C ASN A 515 -4.70 -9.81 22.08
N SER A 516 -5.80 -9.29 22.63
CA SER A 516 -5.79 -8.65 23.96
C SER A 516 -5.24 -9.55 25.08
N SER A 517 -5.45 -10.86 25.01
CA SER A 517 -4.98 -11.81 26.04
C SER A 517 -3.45 -11.90 26.07
N VAL A 518 -2.82 -11.94 24.89
CA VAL A 518 -1.35 -11.96 24.78
C VAL A 518 -0.78 -10.61 25.19
N ILE A 519 -1.39 -9.51 24.74
CA ILE A 519 -0.97 -8.16 25.11
C ILE A 519 -1.06 -7.96 26.63
N GLU A 520 -2.11 -8.45 27.28
CA GLU A 520 -2.25 -8.41 28.74
C GLU A 520 -1.19 -9.25 29.45
N ALA A 521 -0.85 -10.44 28.93
CA ALA A 521 0.22 -11.26 29.48
C ALA A 521 1.58 -10.55 29.41
N ASN A 522 1.91 -9.95 28.26
CA ASN A 522 3.15 -9.17 28.08
C ASN A 522 3.18 -7.92 28.98
N HIS A 523 2.04 -7.24 29.15
CA HIS A 523 1.92 -6.09 30.04
C HIS A 523 2.13 -6.49 31.51
N LYS A 524 1.66 -7.67 31.94
CA LYS A 524 1.92 -8.15 33.30
C LYS A 524 3.39 -8.50 33.52
N ALA A 525 4.02 -9.18 32.56
CA ALA A 525 5.42 -9.56 32.63
C ALA A 525 6.36 -8.35 32.76
N SER A 526 6.14 -7.31 31.95
CA SER A 526 6.94 -6.07 31.99
C SER A 526 6.80 -5.29 33.30
N VAL A 527 5.62 -5.30 33.92
CA VAL A 527 5.41 -4.66 35.24
C VAL A 527 6.12 -5.42 36.36
N THR A 528 6.21 -6.75 36.28
CA THR A 528 6.90 -7.57 37.28
C THR A 528 8.43 -7.56 37.17
N GLU A 529 9.00 -7.30 36.00
CA GLU A 529 10.47 -7.18 35.83
C GLU A 529 11.01 -5.79 36.22
N GLY A 530 10.15 -4.77 36.28
CA GLY A 530 10.51 -3.41 36.70
C GLY A 530 10.32 -3.10 38.18
N ALA A 531 9.83 -4.06 38.98
CA ALA A 531 9.62 -3.96 40.43
C ALA A 531 10.59 -4.89 41.17
#